data_AF-A0A015LJ55-F1
#
_entry.id   AF-A0A015LJ55-F1
#
_cell.length_a   1.000
_cell.length_b   1.000
_cell.length_c   1.000
_cell.angle_alpha   90.00
_cell.angle_beta   90.00
_cell.angle_gamma   90.00
#
_symmetry.space_group_name_H-M   'P 1'
#
loop_
_entity.id
_entity.type
_entity.pdbx_description
1 polymer ?
#
loop_
_entity_poly.entity_id
_entity_poly.type
_entity_poly.pdbx_seq_one_letter_code
_entity_poly.pdbx_strand_id
1 'polypeptide(L)'
;MLRINLWTEVGLVNGSLGTVQEIIFEENQSPPSLPIAVLIEFDNYYGPAIVTEEGKRLVPVSPIRYSWEGKKVTCSRLQVPICFAWAITIHKSQGLTLQKAVRY
;
A
#
# COMPACT_ATOMS: atom_id res chain seq x y z
N MET A 1 -4.48 2.91 0.73
CA MET A 1 -4.93 2.02 -0.36
C MET A 1 -3.74 1.42 -1.08
N LEU A 2 -3.71 0.10 -1.23
CA LEU A 2 -2.71 -0.64 -1.99
C LEU A 2 -2.90 -0.40 -3.50
N ARG A 3 -1.81 -0.30 -4.25
CA ARG A 3 -1.82 0.07 -5.68
C ARG A 3 -1.52 -1.07 -6.64
N ILE A 4 -1.38 -2.28 -6.10
CA ILE A 4 -0.85 -3.45 -6.80
C ILE A 4 -1.55 -4.69 -6.26
N ASN A 5 -1.57 -5.77 -7.03
CA ASN A 5 -1.90 -7.08 -6.50
C ASN A 5 -0.64 -7.64 -5.83
N LEU A 6 -0.64 -7.68 -4.51
CA LEU A 6 0.50 -8.19 -3.74
C LEU A 6 0.31 -9.68 -3.42
N TRP A 7 -0.89 -10.06 -2.97
CA TRP A 7 -1.25 -11.45 -2.68
C TRP A 7 -2.77 -11.63 -2.73
N THR A 8 -3.26 -12.07 -3.90
CA THR A 8 -4.70 -12.13 -4.20
C THR A 8 -5.43 -13.16 -3.35
N GLU A 9 -4.80 -14.29 -3.07
CA GLU A 9 -5.39 -15.42 -2.30
C GLU A 9 -5.70 -15.10 -0.83
N VAL A 10 -5.22 -13.97 -0.31
CA VAL A 10 -5.40 -13.56 1.09
C VAL A 10 -5.97 -12.14 1.23
N GLY A 11 -6.44 -11.55 0.13
CA GLY A 11 -7.11 -10.24 0.12
C GLY A 11 -6.21 -9.01 -0.04
N LEU A 12 -4.92 -9.18 -0.37
CA LEU A 12 -4.01 -8.06 -0.68
C LEU A 12 -4.02 -7.76 -2.19
N VAL A 13 -5.09 -7.12 -2.65
CA VAL A 13 -5.33 -6.78 -4.05
C VAL A 13 -5.18 -5.28 -4.30
N ASN A 14 -5.05 -4.90 -5.57
CA ASN A 14 -5.08 -3.49 -5.95
C ASN A 14 -6.42 -2.87 -5.53
N GLY A 15 -6.35 -1.78 -4.76
CA GLY A 15 -7.52 -1.16 -4.14
C GLY A 15 -7.75 -1.56 -2.67
N SER A 16 -7.02 -2.53 -2.12
CA SER A 16 -7.17 -2.89 -0.69
C SER A 16 -6.95 -1.68 0.21
N LEU A 17 -7.93 -1.42 1.07
CA LEU A 17 -7.90 -0.36 2.07
C LEU A 17 -7.31 -0.90 3.37
N GLY A 18 -6.68 0.01 4.10
CA GLY A 18 -6.02 -0.31 5.35
C GLY A 18 -5.46 0.94 6.00
N THR A 19 -5.14 0.80 7.28
CA THR A 19 -4.66 1.86 8.16
C THR A 19 -3.18 1.64 8.45
N VAL A 20 -2.37 2.68 8.23
CA VAL A 20 -0.93 2.63 8.59
C VAL A 20 -0.82 2.68 10.11
N GLN A 21 -0.17 1.68 10.70
CA GLN A 21 0.06 1.59 12.13
C GLN A 21 1.50 2.02 12.48
N GLU A 22 2.48 1.69 11.63
CA GLU A 22 3.88 2.06 11.86
C GLU A 22 4.67 2.19 10.56
N ILE A 23 5.75 2.96 10.57
CA ILE A 23 6.70 3.10 9.47
C ILE A 23 8.10 2.73 9.97
N ILE A 24 8.71 1.73 9.36
CA ILE A 24 10.02 1.20 9.77
C ILE A 24 11.11 1.76 8.85
N PHE A 25 12.08 2.44 9.44
CA PHE A 25 13.28 2.94 8.77
C PHE A 25 14.51 2.14 9.17
N GLU A 26 15.55 2.23 8.35
CA GLU A 26 16.89 1.76 8.72
C GLU A 26 17.42 2.56 9.92
N GLU A 27 18.35 1.98 10.67
CA GLU A 27 19.00 2.68 11.78
C GLU A 27 19.54 4.05 11.33
N ASN A 28 19.24 5.09 12.10
CA ASN A 28 19.60 6.48 11.83
C ASN A 28 18.99 7.10 10.55
N GLN A 29 17.99 6.46 9.94
CA GLN A 29 17.22 7.06 8.85
C GLN A 29 15.86 7.57 9.31
N SER A 30 15.38 8.62 8.65
CA SER A 30 14.08 9.23 8.89
C SER A 30 13.60 9.91 7.61
N PRO A 31 12.36 10.43 7.54
CA PRO A 31 11.92 11.21 6.39
C PRO A 31 12.93 12.34 6.08
N PRO A 32 13.34 12.51 4.80
CA PRO A 32 12.70 12.03 3.57
C PRO A 32 13.20 10.68 3.01
N SER A 33 13.98 9.90 3.77
CA SER A 33 14.46 8.58 3.33
C SER A 33 13.29 7.62 3.04
N LEU A 34 13.55 6.62 2.21
CA LEU A 34 12.57 5.57 1.90
C LEU A 34 12.55 4.54 3.06
N PRO A 35 11.38 4.20 3.62
CA PRO A 35 11.30 3.20 4.68
C PRO A 35 11.58 1.79 4.16
N ILE A 36 12.02 0.92 5.05
CA ILE A 36 12.20 -0.53 4.79
C ILE A 36 10.84 -1.19 4.58
N ALA A 37 9.88 -0.84 5.43
CA ALA A 37 8.51 -1.32 5.36
C ALA A 37 7.54 -0.34 6.04
N VAL A 38 6.29 -0.39 5.62
CA VAL A 38 5.16 0.23 6.32
C VAL A 38 4.29 -0.88 6.88
N LEU A 39 4.03 -0.87 8.18
CA LEU A 39 3.10 -1.81 8.81
C LEU A 39 1.67 -1.31 8.65
N ILE A 40 0.86 -2.11 7.96
CA ILE A 40 -0.52 -1.75 7.61
C ILE A 40 -1.47 -2.83 8.14
N GLU A 41 -2.53 -2.37 8.80
CA GLU A 41 -3.69 -3.19 9.13
C GLU A 41 -4.70 -3.07 7.98
N PHE A 42 -4.92 -4.15 7.23
CA PHE A 42 -5.81 -4.17 6.07
C PHE A 42 -7.20 -4.67 6.44
N ASP A 43 -8.24 -3.98 5.94
CA ASP A 43 -9.64 -4.20 6.36
C ASP A 43 -10.16 -5.62 6.01
N ASN A 44 -9.72 -6.19 4.89
CA ASN A 44 -10.20 -7.47 4.36
C ASN A 44 -9.07 -8.51 4.17
N TYR A 45 -8.05 -8.46 5.03
CA TYR A 45 -6.92 -9.39 4.99
C TYR A 45 -7.10 -10.58 5.93
N TYR A 46 -6.82 -11.79 5.45
CA TYR A 46 -6.99 -13.03 6.23
C TYR A 46 -5.76 -13.93 6.27
N GLY A 47 -4.65 -13.53 5.63
CA GLY A 47 -3.39 -14.28 5.65
C GLY A 47 -2.56 -14.11 6.94
N PRO A 48 -1.34 -14.67 6.98
CA PRO A 48 -0.42 -14.53 8.12
C PRO A 48 -0.11 -13.06 8.44
N ALA A 49 -0.12 -12.69 9.71
CA ALA A 49 0.14 -11.31 10.14
C ALA A 49 0.99 -11.28 11.41
N ILE A 50 1.66 -10.16 11.62
CA ILE A 50 2.22 -9.82 12.93
C ILE A 50 1.03 -9.39 13.79
N VAL A 51 0.76 -10.13 14.87
CA VAL A 51 -0.37 -9.84 15.77
C VAL A 51 0.15 -9.04 16.96
N THR A 52 -0.42 -7.86 17.18
CA THR A 52 -0.09 -7.03 18.35
C THR A 52 -0.79 -7.55 19.61
N GLU A 53 -0.37 -7.10 20.79
CA GLU A 53 -1.07 -7.40 22.05
C GLU A 53 -2.54 -6.93 22.03
N GLU A 54 -2.83 -5.86 21.28
CA GLU A 54 -4.19 -5.32 21.06
C GLU A 54 -5.02 -6.14 20.06
N GLY A 55 -4.44 -7.19 19.47
CA GLY A 55 -5.10 -8.06 18.48
C GLY A 55 -5.11 -7.52 17.05
N LYS A 56 -4.40 -6.42 16.75
CA LYS A 56 -4.29 -5.89 15.39
C LYS A 56 -3.44 -6.81 14.53
N ARG A 57 -3.83 -6.97 13.27
CA ARG A 57 -3.14 -7.84 12.28
C ARG A 57 -2.35 -6.99 11.31
N LEU A 58 -1.04 -6.88 11.54
CA LEU A 58 -0.15 -6.03 10.76
C LEU A 58 0.53 -6.79 9.63
N VAL A 59 0.53 -6.20 8.45
CA VAL A 59 1.22 -6.67 7.26
C VAL A 59 2.33 -5.69 6.89
N PRO A 60 3.61 -6.13 6.81
CA PRO A 60 4.68 -5.28 6.32
C PRO A 60 4.58 -5.11 4.80
N VAL A 61 4.53 -3.86 4.34
CA VAL A 61 4.55 -3.50 2.91
C VAL A 61 5.86 -2.79 2.59
N SER A 62 6.74 -3.46 1.85
CA SER A 62 8.04 -2.91 1.44
C SER A 62 7.98 -2.14 0.12
N PRO A 63 8.97 -1.25 -0.13
CA PRO A 63 9.11 -0.61 -1.43
C PRO A 63 9.30 -1.60 -2.58
N ILE A 64 8.69 -1.29 -3.73
CA ILE A 64 8.81 -2.08 -4.95
C ILE A 64 9.32 -1.18 -6.06
N ARG A 65 10.20 -1.74 -6.91
CA ARG A 65 10.71 -1.06 -8.10
C ARG A 65 9.75 -1.31 -9.27
N TYR A 66 9.19 -0.23 -9.81
CA TYR A 66 8.46 -0.23 -11.07
C TYR A 66 9.36 0.34 -12.15
N SER A 67 9.48 -0.38 -13.27
CA SER A 67 10.22 0.05 -14.45
C SER A 67 9.26 0.18 -15.64
N TRP A 68 9.45 1.19 -16.47
CA TRP A 68 8.68 1.38 -17.69
C TRP A 68 9.56 1.96 -18.80
N GLU A 69 9.25 1.59 -20.02
CA GLU A 69 9.90 2.14 -21.20
C GLU A 69 9.14 3.40 -21.65
N GLY A 70 9.81 4.55 -21.55
CA GLY A 70 9.39 5.76 -22.24
C GLY A 70 9.80 5.70 -23.72
N LYS A 71 9.36 6.68 -24.50
CA LYS A 71 9.63 6.76 -25.96
C LYS A 71 11.12 6.63 -26.35
N LYS A 72 12.06 6.95 -25.44
CA LYS A 72 13.52 6.91 -25.68
C LYS A 72 14.38 6.50 -24.47
N VAL A 73 13.79 6.28 -23.30
CA VAL A 73 14.52 6.05 -22.05
C VAL A 73 13.74 5.07 -21.17
N THR A 74 14.45 4.10 -20.59
CA THR A 74 13.92 3.25 -19.54
C THR A 74 13.95 4.01 -18.21
N CYS A 75 12.78 4.24 -17.63
CA CYS A 75 12.65 4.91 -16.34
C CYS A 75 12.29 3.87 -15.27
N SER A 76 12.71 4.12 -14.03
CA SER A 76 12.25 3.31 -12.89
C SER A 76 11.95 4.19 -11.67
N ARG A 77 11.09 3.67 -10.80
CA ARG A 77 10.69 4.29 -9.54
C ARG A 77 10.66 3.22 -8.46
N LEU A 78 11.37 3.46 -7.36
CA LEU A 78 11.28 2.67 -6.15
C LEU A 78 10.34 3.38 -5.17
N GLN A 79 9.26 2.73 -4.76
CA GLN A 79 8.25 3.32 -3.87
C GLN A 79 7.47 2.24 -3.12
N VAL A 80 7.01 2.55 -1.90
CA VAL A 80 5.98 1.75 -1.23
C VAL A 80 4.69 1.80 -2.05
N PRO A 81 4.08 0.66 -2.43
CA PRO A 81 2.97 0.60 -3.39
C PRO A 81 1.61 1.00 -2.78
N ILE A 82 1.55 2.13 -2.07
CA ILE A 82 0.36 2.64 -1.41
C ILE A 82 0.08 4.09 -1.79
N CYS A 83 -1.17 4.52 -1.63
CA CYS A 83 -1.54 5.94 -1.63
C CYS A 83 -2.58 6.24 -0.54
N PHE A 84 -2.67 7.51 -0.16
CA PHE A 84 -3.78 7.99 0.66
C PHE A 84 -5.12 7.72 -0.02
N ALA A 85 -6.13 7.41 0.78
CA ALA A 85 -7.43 6.90 0.31
C ALA A 85 -8.64 7.70 0.83
N TRP A 86 -8.41 8.82 1.54
CA TRP A 86 -9.50 9.70 1.98
C TRP A 86 -10.23 10.37 0.81
N ALA A 87 -9.49 10.68 -0.25
CA ALA A 87 -10.04 11.19 -1.50
C ALA A 87 -9.33 10.49 -2.68
N ILE A 88 -10.11 10.10 -3.67
CA ILE A 88 -9.61 9.51 -4.93
C ILE A 88 -10.32 10.21 -6.09
N THR A 89 -9.59 10.48 -7.17
CA THR A 89 -10.20 11.04 -8.37
C THR A 89 -11.05 9.99 -9.06
N ILE A 90 -12.16 10.39 -9.70
CA ILE A 90 -13.09 9.49 -10.38
C ILE A 90 -12.36 8.59 -11.39
N HIS A 91 -11.42 9.17 -12.16
CA HIS A 91 -10.62 8.39 -13.11
C HIS A 91 -9.76 7.32 -12.41
N LYS A 92 -9.27 7.56 -11.18
CA LYS A 92 -8.48 6.58 -10.43
C LYS A 92 -9.34 5.54 -9.69
N SER A 93 -10.64 5.79 -9.51
CA SER A 93 -11.57 4.81 -8.97
C SER A 93 -12.21 3.92 -10.04
N GLN A 94 -12.02 4.20 -11.34
CA GLN A 94 -12.52 3.33 -12.40
C GLN A 94 -11.95 1.92 -12.27
N GLY A 95 -12.84 0.93 -12.19
CA GLY A 95 -12.46 -0.47 -12.01
C GLY A 95 -12.18 -0.89 -10.55
N LEU A 96 -12.27 0.02 -9.58
CA LEU A 96 -12.18 -0.33 -8.16
C LEU A 96 -13.55 -0.74 -7.61
N THR A 97 -13.57 -1.76 -6.75
CA THR A 97 -14.72 -2.08 -5.92
C THR A 97 -14.56 -1.36 -4.58
N LEU A 98 -15.43 -0.38 -4.31
CA LEU A 98 -15.41 0.41 -3.06
C LEU A 98 -16.67 0.10 -2.25
N GLN A 99 -16.51 -0.21 -0.95
CA GLN A 99 -17.66 -0.50 -0.07
C GLN A 99 -18.53 0.74 0.19
N LYS A 100 -17.91 1.92 0.27
CA LYS A 100 -18.59 3.21 0.47
C LYS A 100 -17.82 4.33 -0.23
N ALA A 101 -18.54 5.24 -0.88
CA ALA A 101 -17.99 6.44 -1.48
C ALA A 101 -18.95 7.62 -1.28
N VAL A 102 -18.40 8.82 -1.07
CA VAL A 102 -19.15 10.08 -1.02
C VAL A 102 -18.61 10.97 -2.13
N ARG A 103 -19.51 11.57 -2.91
CA ARG A 103 -19.18 12.53 -3.96
C ARG A 103 -19.60 13.92 -3.49
N TYR A 104 -18.67 14.85 -3.54
CA TYR A 104 -18.92 16.29 -3.36
C TYR A 104 -19.08 16.96 -4.72
#